data_AF-A0A957T6Q4-F1
#
_entry.id   AF-A0A957T6Q4-F1
#
_cell.length_a   1.000
_cell.length_b   1.000
_cell.length_c   1.000
_cell.angle_alpha   90.00
_cell.angle_beta   90.00
_cell.angle_gamma   90.00
#
_symmetry.space_group_name_H-M   'P 1'
#
loop_
_entity.id
_entity.type
_entity.pdbx_description
1 polymer ?
#
loop_
_entity_poly.entity_id
_entity_poly.type
_entity_poly.pdbx_seq_one_letter_code
_entity_poly.pdbx_strand_id
1 'polypeptide(L)'
;MPRKTLSEIATERPYPDFADWWPMRADFLRFMSNAIVDGWRNVHGNPQPLTVVEGLVAEYLSTVYGREMSGDLVASFAAGRDLASIRSGEFDALSYAFYRAAYTWIESHAGAANLDAAAEKRRFAERVGASFYRQLHEHLRLDLPDSLRDDADFAQMQTAVDTVGRFLKEQGYLRDHFAFRFDVDVRHADRQITQSAAAALTDLRTRGVVYALYEMGYPVILPSAVYLYHSMGEAQHHSSRTIQELFLRMGYAASETADFDPTGYPSDMVVELWEIRPRSAE
;
A
#
# COMPACT_ATOMS: atom_id res chain seq x y z
N MET A 1 16.39 -5.95 -14.32
CA MET A 1 17.58 -5.91 -13.43
C MET A 1 17.77 -7.30 -12.80
N PRO A 2 19.00 -7.75 -12.50
CA PRO A 2 19.21 -8.97 -11.74
C PRO A 2 18.56 -8.84 -10.35
N ARG A 3 17.90 -9.90 -9.88
CA ARG A 3 17.26 -9.90 -8.56
C ARG A 3 18.32 -9.94 -7.48
N LYS A 4 18.22 -9.03 -6.52
CA LYS A 4 19.07 -8.97 -5.34
C LYS A 4 18.42 -9.73 -4.19
N THR A 5 19.25 -10.28 -3.32
CA THR A 5 18.84 -10.86 -2.03
C THR A 5 18.45 -9.74 -1.05
N LEU A 6 17.69 -10.09 0.00
CA LEU A 6 17.30 -9.13 1.03
C LEU A 6 18.52 -8.48 1.69
N SER A 7 19.55 -9.26 2.01
CA SER A 7 20.78 -8.76 2.64
C SER A 7 21.55 -7.78 1.76
N GLU A 8 21.64 -8.03 0.44
CA GLU A 8 22.26 -7.10 -0.50
C GLU A 8 21.50 -5.77 -0.53
N ILE A 9 20.17 -5.82 -0.64
CA ILE A 9 19.35 -4.60 -0.73
C ILE A 9 19.38 -3.82 0.59
N ALA A 10 19.27 -4.49 1.73
CA ALA A 10 19.32 -3.84 3.05
C ALA A 10 20.67 -3.17 3.33
N THR A 11 21.76 -3.74 2.79
CA THR A 11 23.11 -3.14 2.87
C THR A 11 23.24 -1.90 1.98
N GLU A 12 22.71 -1.97 0.76
CA GLU A 12 22.77 -0.86 -0.20
C GLU A 12 21.80 0.28 0.15
N ARG A 13 20.66 -0.04 0.76
CA ARG A 13 19.56 0.88 1.06
C ARG A 13 19.00 0.62 2.47
N PRO A 14 19.75 1.00 3.51
CA PRO A 14 19.26 0.91 4.88
C PRO A 14 18.20 1.99 5.15
N TYR A 15 17.26 1.68 6.05
CA TYR A 15 16.24 2.62 6.53
C TYR A 15 16.39 2.86 8.04
N PRO A 16 17.46 3.56 8.49
CA PRO A 16 17.73 3.75 9.92
C PRO A 16 16.60 4.48 10.65
N ASP A 17 15.87 5.36 9.97
CA ASP A 17 14.74 6.10 10.56
C ASP A 17 13.55 5.22 10.95
N PHE A 18 13.54 3.97 10.50
CA PHE A 18 12.53 2.95 10.81
C PHE A 18 13.00 1.97 11.91
N ALA A 19 14.24 2.09 12.39
CA ALA A 19 14.78 1.23 13.45
C ALA A 19 14.09 1.47 14.81
N ASP A 20 13.63 2.71 15.03
CA ASP A 20 12.84 3.09 16.19
C ASP A 20 11.37 2.75 15.95
N TRP A 21 10.97 1.57 16.44
CA TRP A 21 9.61 1.08 16.26
C TRP A 21 8.59 1.89 17.07
N TRP A 22 7.44 2.19 16.46
CA TRP A 22 6.33 2.87 17.11
C TRP A 22 5.14 1.93 17.33
N PRO A 23 4.23 2.26 18.28
CA PRO A 23 3.01 1.48 18.48
C PRO A 23 2.11 1.50 17.25
N MET A 24 1.57 0.34 16.90
CA MET A 24 0.46 0.23 15.95
C MET A 24 -0.81 -0.14 16.70
N ARG A 25 -1.96 0.29 16.17
CA ARG A 25 -3.24 0.09 16.84
C ARG A 25 -4.01 -1.09 16.24
N ALA A 26 -4.85 -1.68 17.10
CA ALA A 26 -5.51 -2.94 16.84
C ALA A 26 -6.47 -2.91 15.64
N ASP A 27 -7.16 -1.80 15.36
CA ASP A 27 -8.10 -1.75 14.24
C ASP A 27 -7.39 -1.85 12.89
N PHE A 28 -6.33 -1.05 12.68
CA PHE A 28 -5.51 -1.17 11.48
C PHE A 28 -4.92 -2.58 11.34
N LEU A 29 -4.30 -3.09 12.41
CA LEU A 29 -3.67 -4.42 12.38
C LEU A 29 -4.67 -5.53 12.11
N ARG A 30 -5.89 -5.43 12.64
CA ARG A 30 -6.97 -6.39 12.40
C ARG A 30 -7.41 -6.34 10.94
N PHE A 31 -7.61 -5.14 10.38
CA PHE A 31 -7.99 -5.00 8.98
C PHE A 31 -6.92 -5.56 8.04
N MET A 32 -5.66 -5.25 8.30
CA MET A 32 -4.53 -5.73 7.50
C MET A 32 -4.28 -7.22 7.67
N SER A 33 -4.38 -7.76 8.88
CA SER A 33 -4.33 -9.21 9.15
C SER A 33 -5.37 -9.93 8.30
N ASN A 34 -6.64 -9.53 8.40
CA ASN A 34 -7.71 -10.12 7.60
C ASN A 34 -7.43 -10.01 6.10
N ALA A 35 -7.04 -8.84 5.62
CA ALA A 35 -6.85 -8.58 4.19
C ALA A 35 -5.65 -9.35 3.60
N ILE A 36 -4.50 -9.31 4.27
CA ILE A 36 -3.26 -9.98 3.80
C ILE A 36 -3.40 -11.49 3.89
N VAL A 37 -3.89 -12.01 5.02
CA VAL A 37 -3.96 -13.46 5.25
C VAL A 37 -4.99 -14.11 4.32
N ASP A 38 -6.15 -13.47 4.15
CA ASP A 38 -7.16 -13.92 3.18
C ASP A 38 -6.62 -13.83 1.75
N GLY A 39 -5.99 -12.70 1.40
CA GLY A 39 -5.34 -12.53 0.09
C GLY A 39 -4.32 -13.63 -0.20
N TRP A 40 -3.47 -13.99 0.77
CA TRP A 40 -2.41 -14.99 0.63
C TRP A 40 -2.98 -16.41 0.52
N ARG A 41 -3.98 -16.76 1.33
CA ARG A 41 -4.67 -18.06 1.24
C ARG A 41 -5.41 -18.24 -0.09
N ASN A 42 -5.93 -17.14 -0.65
CA ASN A 42 -6.68 -17.16 -1.90
C ASN A 42 -5.81 -16.97 -3.15
N VAL A 43 -4.48 -16.96 -3.02
CA VAL A 43 -3.60 -17.12 -4.20
C VAL A 43 -3.87 -18.50 -4.81
N HIS A 44 -4.15 -18.54 -6.11
CA HIS A 44 -4.61 -19.76 -6.78
C HIS A 44 -3.66 -20.95 -6.53
N GLY A 45 -4.23 -22.02 -5.98
CA GLY A 45 -3.52 -23.27 -5.71
C GLY A 45 -2.47 -23.20 -4.62
N ASN A 46 -2.38 -22.12 -3.84
CA ASN A 46 -1.34 -21.93 -2.81
C ASN A 46 -1.51 -22.90 -1.62
N PRO A 47 -0.62 -23.90 -1.43
CA PRO A 47 -0.66 -24.83 -0.32
C PRO A 47 0.35 -24.46 0.78
N GLN A 48 1.01 -23.30 0.67
CA GLN A 48 2.13 -22.96 1.54
C GLN A 48 1.69 -22.94 3.01
N PRO A 49 2.42 -23.61 3.92
CA PRO A 49 2.16 -23.51 5.34
C PRO A 49 2.63 -22.16 5.90
N LEU A 50 2.06 -21.74 7.03
CA LEU A 50 2.50 -20.52 7.74
C LEU A 50 3.99 -20.54 8.11
N THR A 51 4.60 -21.71 8.24
CA THR A 51 6.05 -21.85 8.52
C THR A 51 6.94 -21.24 7.43
N VAL A 52 6.46 -21.13 6.19
CA VAL A 52 7.16 -20.39 5.12
C VAL A 52 7.17 -18.90 5.45
N VAL A 53 6.05 -18.35 5.91
CA VAL A 53 5.94 -16.94 6.29
C VAL A 53 6.76 -16.67 7.56
N GLU A 54 6.74 -17.56 8.55
CA GLU A 54 7.58 -17.49 9.75
C GLU A 54 9.07 -17.38 9.42
N GLY A 55 9.57 -18.21 8.50
CA GLY A 55 10.96 -18.14 8.06
C GLY A 55 11.32 -16.79 7.44
N LEU A 56 10.42 -16.24 6.61
CA LEU A 56 10.61 -14.93 5.96
C LEU A 56 10.53 -13.76 6.95
N VAL A 57 9.66 -13.82 7.96
CA VAL A 57 9.60 -12.80 9.02
C VAL A 57 10.89 -12.83 9.85
N ALA A 58 11.35 -14.00 10.24
CA ALA A 58 12.60 -14.16 11.00
C ALA A 58 13.81 -13.65 10.20
N GLU A 59 13.92 -14.00 8.91
CA GLU A 59 14.95 -13.48 8.02
C GLU A 59 14.90 -11.94 7.94
N TYR A 60 13.71 -11.37 7.76
CA TYR A 60 13.54 -9.93 7.64
C TYR A 60 13.93 -9.18 8.91
N LEU A 61 13.41 -9.59 10.07
CA LEU A 61 13.72 -8.95 11.35
C LEU A 61 15.23 -9.02 11.66
N SER A 62 15.86 -10.17 11.39
CA SER A 62 17.29 -10.33 11.63
C SER A 62 18.13 -9.49 10.67
N THR A 63 17.76 -9.43 9.39
CA THR A 63 18.55 -8.78 8.35
C THR A 63 18.38 -7.27 8.35
N VAL A 64 17.14 -6.79 8.49
CA VAL A 64 16.80 -5.36 8.35
C VAL A 64 16.90 -4.63 9.69
N TYR A 65 16.45 -5.26 10.77
CA TYR A 65 16.38 -4.62 12.08
C TYR A 65 17.40 -5.15 13.10
N GLY A 66 18.14 -6.22 12.78
CA GLY A 66 19.05 -6.86 13.72
C GLY A 66 18.33 -7.43 14.96
N ARG A 67 17.08 -7.89 14.79
CA ARG A 67 16.21 -8.35 15.88
C ARG A 67 15.72 -9.77 15.63
N GLU A 68 15.49 -10.50 16.71
CA GLU A 68 14.86 -11.82 16.65
C GLU A 68 13.33 -11.70 16.60
N MET A 69 12.68 -12.66 15.96
CA MET A 69 11.23 -12.76 15.95
C MET A 69 10.71 -13.10 17.34
N SER A 70 9.74 -12.35 17.81
CA SER A 70 9.08 -12.56 19.09
C SER A 70 8.05 -13.71 19.00
N GLY A 71 8.19 -14.71 19.87
CA GLY A 71 7.14 -15.70 20.16
C GLY A 71 6.42 -16.27 18.92
N ASP A 72 5.09 -16.17 18.92
CA ASP A 72 4.19 -16.69 17.89
C ASP A 72 3.66 -15.60 16.93
N LEU A 73 4.45 -14.53 16.70
CA LEU A 73 4.06 -13.32 15.95
C LEU A 73 3.24 -13.61 14.68
N VAL A 74 3.69 -14.52 13.82
CA VAL A 74 3.00 -14.88 12.57
C VAL A 74 1.68 -15.58 12.83
N ALA A 75 1.64 -16.52 13.77
CA ALA A 75 0.42 -17.24 14.13
C ALA A 75 -0.61 -16.31 14.78
N SER A 76 -0.17 -15.41 15.66
CA SER A 76 -1.01 -14.39 16.29
C SER A 76 -1.57 -13.40 15.27
N PHE A 77 -0.73 -12.90 14.35
CA PHE A 77 -1.20 -12.08 13.24
C PHE A 77 -2.18 -12.83 12.33
N ALA A 78 -1.88 -14.07 11.94
CA ALA A 78 -2.75 -14.88 11.07
C ALA A 78 -4.09 -15.28 11.70
N ALA A 79 -4.14 -15.36 13.03
CA ALA A 79 -5.35 -15.65 13.81
C ALA A 79 -6.10 -14.38 14.26
N GLY A 80 -5.54 -13.19 14.03
CA GLY A 80 -6.10 -11.93 14.51
C GLY A 80 -6.10 -11.79 16.04
N ARG A 81 -5.13 -12.42 16.73
CA ARG A 81 -4.99 -12.41 18.19
C ARG A 81 -3.82 -11.54 18.62
N ASP A 82 -3.94 -10.94 19.82
CA ASP A 82 -2.89 -10.17 20.48
C ASP A 82 -2.27 -9.05 19.63
N LEU A 83 -3.03 -8.53 18.65
CA LEU A 83 -2.52 -7.58 17.66
C LEU A 83 -1.99 -6.29 18.29
N ALA A 84 -2.53 -5.85 19.43
CA ALA A 84 -2.13 -4.61 20.07
C ALA A 84 -0.64 -4.58 20.54
N SER A 85 0.04 -5.72 20.60
CA SER A 85 1.47 -5.77 20.91
C SER A 85 2.37 -5.53 19.70
N ILE A 86 1.85 -5.68 18.48
CA ILE A 86 2.63 -5.57 17.24
C ILE A 86 3.09 -4.12 17.06
N ARG A 87 4.39 -3.96 16.81
CA ARG A 87 5.02 -2.67 16.54
C ARG A 87 5.26 -2.47 15.04
N SER A 88 5.60 -1.25 14.64
CA SER A 88 5.79 -0.88 13.23
C SER A 88 6.76 -1.80 12.46
N GLY A 89 7.94 -2.11 13.01
CA GLY A 89 8.88 -3.00 12.32
C GLY A 89 8.47 -4.48 12.29
N GLU A 90 7.66 -4.95 13.25
CA GLU A 90 7.06 -6.29 13.20
C GLU A 90 5.99 -6.37 12.12
N PHE A 91 5.15 -5.34 12.00
CA PHE A 91 4.17 -5.25 10.92
C PHE A 91 4.84 -5.12 9.54
N ASP A 92 5.92 -4.35 9.43
CA ASP A 92 6.71 -4.24 8.20
C ASP A 92 7.22 -5.62 7.74
N ALA A 93 7.80 -6.38 8.67
CA ALA A 93 8.27 -7.75 8.43
C ALA A 93 7.12 -8.72 8.08
N LEU A 94 5.99 -8.65 8.78
CA LEU A 94 4.80 -9.44 8.49
C LEU A 94 4.28 -9.17 7.08
N SER A 95 4.11 -7.89 6.73
CA SER A 95 3.65 -7.51 5.40
C SER A 95 4.63 -8.02 4.33
N TYR A 96 5.94 -7.76 4.50
CA TYR A 96 6.98 -8.26 3.61
C TYR A 96 6.85 -9.78 3.38
N ALA A 97 6.78 -10.55 4.47
CA ALA A 97 6.81 -12.00 4.42
C ALA A 97 5.59 -12.60 3.71
N PHE A 98 4.38 -12.11 4.00
CA PHE A 98 3.17 -12.58 3.32
C PHE A 98 3.18 -12.23 1.82
N TYR A 99 3.57 -11.00 1.46
CA TYR A 99 3.69 -10.60 0.06
C TYR A 99 4.80 -11.39 -0.66
N ARG A 100 5.97 -11.56 -0.05
CA ARG A 100 7.08 -12.35 -0.60
C ARG A 100 6.69 -13.81 -0.80
N ALA A 101 5.97 -14.42 0.14
CA ALA A 101 5.46 -15.78 0.00
C ALA A 101 4.49 -15.90 -1.17
N ALA A 102 3.49 -15.01 -1.24
CA ALA A 102 2.52 -14.96 -2.34
C ALA A 102 3.21 -14.76 -3.70
N TYR A 103 4.14 -13.81 -3.80
CA TYR A 103 4.82 -13.49 -5.05
C TYR A 103 5.73 -14.62 -5.51
N THR A 104 6.43 -15.27 -4.58
CA THR A 104 7.26 -16.45 -4.90
C THR A 104 6.40 -17.59 -5.44
N TRP A 105 5.23 -17.81 -4.84
CA TRP A 105 4.29 -18.82 -5.33
C TRP A 105 3.78 -18.47 -6.74
N ILE A 106 3.30 -17.23 -6.94
CA ILE A 106 2.79 -16.75 -8.22
C ILE A 106 3.84 -16.93 -9.32
N GLU A 107 5.08 -16.48 -9.10
CA GLU A 107 6.14 -16.61 -10.11
C GLU A 107 6.46 -18.05 -10.47
N SER A 108 6.46 -18.94 -9.47
CA SER A 108 6.80 -20.35 -9.67
C SER A 108 5.69 -21.12 -10.41
N HIS A 109 4.46 -20.61 -10.41
CA HIS A 109 3.29 -21.32 -10.94
C HIS A 109 2.58 -20.60 -12.10
N ALA A 110 2.92 -19.33 -12.36
CA ALA A 110 2.33 -18.55 -13.44
C ALA A 110 2.54 -19.20 -14.81
N GLY A 111 3.73 -19.75 -15.08
CA GLY A 111 4.04 -20.44 -16.34
C GLY A 111 3.20 -21.70 -16.57
N ALA A 112 2.94 -22.49 -15.51
CA ALA A 112 2.11 -23.69 -15.61
C ALA A 112 0.62 -23.36 -15.80
N ALA A 113 0.18 -22.18 -15.36
CA ALA A 113 -1.20 -21.72 -15.43
C ALA A 113 -1.48 -20.77 -16.61
N ASN A 114 -0.49 -20.51 -17.48
CA ASN A 114 -0.57 -19.48 -18.55
C ASN A 114 -0.99 -18.09 -18.02
N LEU A 115 -0.54 -17.73 -16.82
CA LEU A 115 -0.81 -16.45 -16.19
C LEU A 115 0.39 -15.51 -16.38
N ASP A 116 0.12 -14.21 -16.47
CA ASP A 116 1.15 -13.19 -16.35
C ASP A 116 1.47 -12.97 -14.87
N ALA A 117 2.68 -13.36 -14.45
CA ALA A 117 3.12 -13.25 -13.07
C ALA A 117 3.09 -11.81 -12.54
N ALA A 118 3.42 -10.80 -13.37
CA ALA A 118 3.39 -9.41 -12.94
C ALA A 118 1.94 -8.96 -12.68
N ALA A 119 1.04 -9.26 -13.61
CA ALA A 119 -0.38 -8.98 -13.46
C ALA A 119 -0.98 -9.68 -12.23
N GLU A 120 -0.62 -10.93 -11.94
CA GLU A 120 -1.11 -11.66 -10.78
C GLU A 120 -0.63 -11.09 -9.44
N LYS A 121 0.64 -10.65 -9.35
CA LYS A 121 1.14 -9.97 -8.15
C LYS A 121 0.43 -8.64 -7.91
N ARG A 122 0.16 -7.90 -8.98
CA ARG A 122 -0.63 -6.66 -8.91
C ARG A 122 -2.06 -6.95 -8.44
N ARG A 123 -2.74 -7.94 -9.04
CA ARG A 123 -4.07 -8.38 -8.61
C ARG A 123 -4.11 -8.82 -7.15
N PHE A 124 -3.05 -9.48 -6.67
CA PHE A 124 -2.92 -9.80 -5.25
C PHE A 124 -2.92 -8.54 -4.39
N ALA A 125 -2.09 -7.53 -4.72
CA ALA A 125 -2.06 -6.27 -3.98
C ALA A 125 -3.41 -5.53 -4.04
N GLU A 126 -4.07 -5.53 -5.20
CA GLU A 126 -5.41 -4.94 -5.41
C GLU A 126 -6.47 -5.62 -4.52
N ARG A 127 -6.47 -6.96 -4.44
CA ARG A 127 -7.39 -7.70 -3.54
C ARG A 127 -7.17 -7.36 -2.07
N VAL A 128 -5.91 -7.26 -1.64
CA VAL A 128 -5.57 -6.85 -0.26
C VAL A 128 -6.08 -5.43 0.01
N GLY A 129 -5.82 -4.48 -0.90
CA GLY A 129 -6.29 -3.10 -0.78
C GLY A 129 -7.81 -2.99 -0.71
N ALA A 130 -8.53 -3.68 -1.61
CA ALA A 130 -9.99 -3.69 -1.63
C ALA A 130 -10.58 -4.30 -0.35
N SER A 131 -9.98 -5.38 0.16
CA SER A 131 -10.41 -6.03 1.41
C SER A 131 -10.17 -5.16 2.64
N PHE A 132 -9.03 -4.47 2.70
CA PHE A 132 -8.75 -3.49 3.75
C PHE A 132 -9.72 -2.31 3.67
N TYR A 133 -9.89 -1.71 2.49
CA TYR A 133 -10.79 -0.59 2.28
C TYR A 133 -12.23 -0.92 2.68
N ARG A 134 -12.75 -2.10 2.32
CA ARG A 134 -14.11 -2.51 2.72
C ARG A 134 -14.30 -2.46 4.24
N GLN A 135 -13.34 -2.98 5.01
CA GLN A 135 -13.39 -2.97 6.47
C GLN A 135 -13.25 -1.53 7.02
N LEU A 136 -12.36 -0.74 6.42
CA LEU A 136 -12.15 0.66 6.77
C LEU A 136 -13.40 1.52 6.53
N HIS A 137 -14.02 1.37 5.36
CA HIS A 137 -15.23 2.08 4.95
C HIS A 137 -16.38 1.82 5.92
N GLU A 138 -16.58 0.55 6.32
CA GLU A 138 -17.58 0.18 7.31
C GLU A 138 -17.27 0.76 8.70
N HIS A 139 -16.01 0.67 9.13
CA HIS A 139 -15.58 1.14 10.44
C HIS A 139 -15.69 2.67 10.59
N LEU A 140 -15.24 3.41 9.57
CA LEU A 140 -15.27 4.88 9.55
C LEU A 140 -16.61 5.44 9.11
N ARG A 141 -17.51 4.60 8.57
CA ARG A 141 -18.79 5.01 7.94
C ARG A 141 -18.55 6.13 6.93
N LEU A 142 -17.60 5.90 6.02
CA LEU A 142 -17.23 6.89 5.02
C LEU A 142 -18.47 7.25 4.19
N ASP A 143 -18.74 8.54 4.12
CA ASP A 143 -19.81 9.10 3.31
C ASP A 143 -19.21 9.54 1.98
N LEU A 144 -19.39 8.71 0.95
CA LEU A 144 -18.88 8.97 -0.40
C LEU A 144 -20.01 9.49 -1.29
N PRO A 145 -19.74 10.47 -2.18
CA PRO A 145 -20.68 10.82 -3.22
C PRO A 145 -20.79 9.68 -4.26
N ASP A 146 -21.94 9.58 -4.94
CA ASP A 146 -22.12 8.62 -6.04
C ASP A 146 -21.19 8.91 -7.24
N SER A 147 -20.76 10.17 -7.41
CA SER A 147 -19.85 10.65 -8.45
C SER A 147 -19.36 12.06 -8.14
N LEU A 148 -18.40 12.63 -8.88
CA LEU A 148 -17.86 13.99 -8.64
C LEU A 148 -18.49 15.01 -9.61
N ARG A 149 -19.76 15.39 -9.39
CA ARG A 149 -20.54 16.23 -10.34
C ARG A 149 -20.59 17.70 -10.00
N ASP A 150 -20.28 18.09 -8.78
CA ASP A 150 -20.28 19.46 -8.30
C ASP A 150 -19.27 19.64 -7.14
N ASP A 151 -19.11 20.88 -6.69
CA ASP A 151 -18.14 21.22 -5.65
C ASP A 151 -18.48 20.56 -4.30
N ALA A 152 -19.76 20.25 -4.06
CA ALA A 152 -20.20 19.57 -2.84
C ALA A 152 -19.76 18.10 -2.86
N ASP A 153 -19.98 17.39 -3.98
CA ASP A 153 -19.48 16.03 -4.18
C ASP A 153 -17.93 16.00 -4.02
N PHE A 154 -17.23 16.98 -4.59
CA PHE A 154 -15.77 17.06 -4.50
C PHE A 154 -15.27 17.32 -3.06
N ALA A 155 -15.94 18.20 -2.31
CA ALA A 155 -15.62 18.45 -0.90
C ALA A 155 -15.92 17.23 0.00
N GLN A 156 -17.00 16.51 -0.30
CA GLN A 156 -17.36 15.26 0.39
C GLN A 156 -16.27 14.20 0.17
N MET A 157 -15.80 14.02 -1.07
CA MET A 157 -14.67 13.14 -1.39
C MET A 157 -13.39 13.52 -0.64
N GLN A 158 -13.02 14.82 -0.62
CA GLN A 158 -11.85 15.27 0.13
C GLN A 158 -11.96 14.94 1.62
N THR A 159 -13.15 15.16 2.20
CA THR A 159 -13.42 14.82 3.61
C THR A 159 -13.26 13.32 3.88
N ALA A 160 -13.71 12.46 2.95
CA ALA A 160 -13.55 11.02 3.06
C ALA A 160 -12.06 10.60 3.00
N VAL A 161 -11.29 11.16 2.06
CA VAL A 161 -9.85 10.89 1.93
C VAL A 161 -9.08 11.37 3.16
N ASP A 162 -9.38 12.58 3.67
CA ASP A 162 -8.77 13.10 4.90
C ASP A 162 -9.11 12.24 6.13
N THR A 163 -10.32 11.68 6.17
CA THR A 163 -10.74 10.79 7.26
C THR A 163 -9.99 9.45 7.21
N VAL A 164 -9.77 8.90 6.01
CA VAL A 164 -8.88 7.74 5.80
C VAL A 164 -7.46 8.07 6.25
N GLY A 165 -6.91 9.20 5.85
CA GLY A 165 -5.56 9.62 6.21
C GLY A 165 -5.35 9.81 7.71
N ARG A 166 -6.32 10.44 8.37
CA ARG A 166 -6.33 10.59 9.83
C ARG A 166 -6.32 9.23 10.51
N PHE A 167 -7.16 8.29 10.06
CA PHE A 167 -7.15 6.92 10.58
C PHE A 167 -5.77 6.28 10.41
N LEU A 168 -5.18 6.33 9.21
CA LEU A 168 -3.87 5.72 8.95
C LEU A 168 -2.77 6.27 9.87
N LYS A 169 -2.77 7.59 10.11
CA LYS A 169 -1.84 8.23 11.05
C LYS A 169 -2.12 7.84 12.50
N GLU A 170 -3.35 7.95 12.96
CA GLU A 170 -3.73 7.64 14.35
C GLU A 170 -3.51 6.17 14.73
N GLN A 171 -3.62 5.28 13.75
CA GLN A 171 -3.41 3.85 13.92
C GLN A 171 -1.94 3.41 13.79
N GLY A 172 -1.04 4.35 13.50
CA GLY A 172 0.40 4.10 13.40
C GLY A 172 0.84 3.46 12.09
N TYR A 173 0.04 3.53 11.02
CA TYR A 173 0.52 3.18 9.68
C TYR A 173 1.47 4.25 9.14
N LEU A 174 1.12 5.52 9.36
CA LEU A 174 1.95 6.69 9.06
C LEU A 174 2.44 7.29 10.38
N ARG A 175 3.71 7.71 10.45
CA ARG A 175 4.26 8.23 11.69
C ARG A 175 3.78 9.65 11.98
N ASP A 176 3.77 10.51 10.97
CA ASP A 176 3.60 11.96 11.19
C ASP A 176 2.74 12.68 10.15
N HIS A 177 2.74 12.26 8.88
CA HIS A 177 2.07 13.01 7.81
C HIS A 177 1.17 12.17 6.91
N PHE A 178 0.06 12.78 6.51
CA PHE A 178 -0.80 12.37 5.41
C PHE A 178 -1.32 13.62 4.71
N ALA A 179 -1.27 13.66 3.39
CA ALA A 179 -2.07 14.60 2.61
C ALA A 179 -2.41 14.02 1.23
N PHE A 180 -3.59 14.36 0.72
CA PHE A 180 -3.98 14.08 -0.66
C PHE A 180 -4.37 15.41 -1.32
N ARG A 181 -3.43 16.01 -2.04
CA ARG A 181 -3.51 17.41 -2.49
C ARG A 181 -3.82 17.51 -3.97
N PHE A 182 -4.77 18.38 -4.32
CA PHE A 182 -5.10 18.70 -5.72
C PHE A 182 -4.41 19.97 -6.23
N ASP A 183 -3.62 20.63 -5.38
CA ASP A 183 -2.64 21.61 -5.80
C ASP A 183 -1.36 20.87 -6.19
N VAL A 184 -1.01 20.94 -7.47
CA VAL A 184 0.06 20.15 -8.09
C VAL A 184 0.93 21.12 -8.87
N ASP A 185 2.22 21.15 -8.56
CA ASP A 185 3.23 21.82 -9.36
C ASP A 185 4.49 20.96 -9.40
N VAL A 186 4.54 20.03 -10.35
CA VAL A 186 5.61 19.02 -10.44
C VAL A 186 6.07 18.81 -11.88
N ARG A 187 7.34 18.44 -12.04
CA ARG A 187 7.89 17.96 -13.31
C ARG A 187 7.79 16.42 -13.35
N HIS A 188 7.12 15.87 -14.36
CA HIS A 188 6.93 14.43 -14.54
C HIS A 188 7.03 14.07 -16.03
N ALA A 189 7.82 13.05 -16.38
CA ALA A 189 8.08 12.62 -17.76
C ALA A 189 8.38 13.79 -18.73
N ASP A 190 9.32 14.66 -18.33
CA ASP A 190 9.72 15.89 -19.04
C ASP A 190 8.66 16.98 -19.24
N ARG A 191 7.47 16.78 -18.67
CA ARG A 191 6.37 17.74 -18.70
C ARG A 191 6.23 18.43 -17.35
N GLN A 192 5.94 19.73 -17.36
CA GLN A 192 5.44 20.43 -16.19
C GLN A 192 3.94 20.17 -16.05
N ILE A 193 3.52 19.70 -14.88
CA ILE A 193 2.12 19.53 -14.50
C ILE A 193 1.82 20.57 -13.42
N THR A 194 1.04 21.58 -13.78
CA THR A 194 0.58 22.64 -12.87
C THR A 194 -0.94 22.64 -12.85
N GLN A 195 -1.53 22.50 -11.67
CA GLN A 195 -2.96 22.44 -11.43
C GLN A 195 -3.24 23.03 -10.03
N SER A 196 -4.24 23.89 -9.89
CA SER A 196 -4.71 24.31 -8.57
C SER A 196 -5.87 23.44 -8.10
N ALA A 197 -6.04 23.31 -6.78
CA ALA A 197 -7.16 22.57 -6.22
C ALA A 197 -8.53 23.12 -6.67
N ALA A 198 -8.64 24.44 -6.88
CA ALA A 198 -9.86 25.09 -7.38
C ALA A 198 -10.19 24.73 -8.84
N ALA A 199 -9.18 24.40 -9.65
CA ALA A 199 -9.37 23.99 -11.04
C ALA A 199 -9.65 22.49 -11.20
N ALA A 200 -9.33 21.68 -10.19
CA ALA A 200 -9.33 20.22 -10.23
C ALA A 200 -10.62 19.62 -10.82
N LEU A 201 -11.78 20.06 -10.33
CA LEU A 201 -13.08 19.54 -10.78
C LEU A 201 -13.42 19.98 -12.20
N THR A 202 -13.04 21.20 -12.58
CA THR A 202 -13.23 21.70 -13.96
C THR A 202 -12.35 20.92 -14.93
N ASP A 203 -11.09 20.67 -14.56
CA ASP A 203 -10.16 19.87 -15.37
C ASP A 203 -10.65 18.42 -15.51
N LEU A 204 -11.16 17.81 -14.43
CA LEU A 204 -11.74 16.46 -14.50
C LEU A 204 -12.89 16.38 -15.51
N ARG A 205 -13.79 17.38 -15.54
CA ARG A 205 -14.93 17.39 -16.47
C ARG A 205 -14.56 17.74 -17.91
N THR A 206 -13.62 18.66 -18.10
CA THR A 206 -13.31 19.20 -19.44
C THR A 206 -12.20 18.43 -20.14
N ARG A 207 -11.24 17.90 -19.38
CA ARG A 207 -10.07 17.15 -19.88
C ARG A 207 -10.16 15.65 -19.61
N GLY A 208 -11.08 15.22 -18.76
CA GLY A 208 -11.23 13.82 -18.38
C GLY A 208 -10.13 13.30 -17.46
N VAL A 209 -9.28 14.18 -16.91
CA VAL A 209 -8.19 13.83 -16.00
C VAL A 209 -7.93 14.96 -15.02
N VAL A 210 -7.62 14.59 -13.77
CA VAL A 210 -7.13 15.49 -12.73
C VAL A 210 -5.96 14.81 -12.02
N TYR A 211 -5.02 15.63 -11.55
CA TYR A 211 -3.83 15.17 -10.84
C TYR A 211 -3.96 15.43 -9.34
N ALA A 212 -3.31 14.59 -8.54
CA ALA A 212 -3.16 14.80 -7.10
C ALA A 212 -1.78 14.35 -6.60
N LEU A 213 -1.32 14.92 -5.48
CA LEU A 213 -0.15 14.45 -4.75
C LEU A 213 -0.61 13.68 -3.51
N TYR A 214 -0.17 12.44 -3.40
CA TYR A 214 -0.37 11.63 -2.20
C TYR A 214 0.92 11.64 -1.37
N GLU A 215 0.89 12.35 -0.25
CA GLU A 215 2.02 12.54 0.66
C GLU A 215 1.85 11.64 1.89
N MET A 216 2.90 10.87 2.20
CA MET A 216 2.94 9.96 3.35
C MET A 216 4.24 10.17 4.12
N GLY A 217 4.13 10.51 5.40
CA GLY A 217 5.28 10.68 6.27
C GLY A 217 5.60 9.39 7.03
N TYR A 218 6.80 8.85 6.79
CA TYR A 218 7.28 7.55 7.27
C TYR A 218 6.21 6.43 7.20
N PRO A 219 5.72 6.08 6.00
CA PRO A 219 4.79 4.96 5.88
C PRO A 219 5.50 3.67 6.29
N VAL A 220 4.92 2.94 7.24
CA VAL A 220 5.56 1.78 7.90
C VAL A 220 6.11 0.74 6.92
N ILE A 221 5.53 0.62 5.73
CA ILE A 221 5.92 -0.35 4.70
C ILE A 221 6.98 0.14 3.71
N LEU A 222 7.49 1.37 3.84
CA LEU A 222 8.48 1.88 2.88
C LEU A 222 9.69 0.93 2.72
N PRO A 223 10.31 0.42 3.80
CA PRO A 223 11.47 -0.46 3.66
C PRO A 223 11.12 -1.74 2.91
N SER A 224 10.08 -2.45 3.35
CA SER A 224 9.62 -3.68 2.69
C SER A 224 9.12 -3.48 1.26
N ALA A 225 8.48 -2.36 0.92
CA ALA A 225 8.05 -2.04 -0.43
C ALA A 225 9.25 -1.94 -1.38
N VAL A 226 10.31 -1.24 -0.96
CA VAL A 226 11.58 -1.14 -1.70
C VAL A 226 12.27 -2.50 -1.83
N TYR A 227 12.30 -3.28 -0.75
CA TYR A 227 12.95 -4.59 -0.76
C TYR A 227 12.20 -5.60 -1.63
N LEU A 228 10.86 -5.59 -1.62
CA LEU A 228 10.05 -6.40 -2.53
C LEU A 228 10.22 -5.96 -3.98
N TYR A 229 10.25 -4.66 -4.26
CA TYR A 229 10.46 -4.16 -5.62
C TYR A 229 11.80 -4.63 -6.20
N HIS A 230 12.90 -4.51 -5.45
CA HIS A 230 14.22 -4.97 -5.90
C HIS A 230 14.34 -6.50 -6.01
N SER A 231 13.65 -7.24 -5.15
CA SER A 231 13.82 -8.69 -5.04
C SER A 231 12.78 -9.50 -5.83
N MET A 232 11.61 -8.91 -6.14
CA MET A 232 10.48 -9.54 -6.84
C MET A 232 9.96 -8.72 -8.03
N GLY A 233 10.47 -7.52 -8.28
CA GLY A 233 10.01 -6.65 -9.38
C GLY A 233 8.62 -6.06 -9.17
N GLU A 234 8.06 -6.14 -7.95
CA GLU A 234 6.75 -5.60 -7.59
C GLU A 234 6.77 -5.23 -6.10
N ALA A 235 6.21 -4.07 -5.75
CA ALA A 235 6.14 -3.59 -4.38
C ALA A 235 4.81 -3.97 -3.72
N GLN A 236 4.79 -4.02 -2.39
CA GLN A 236 3.53 -4.14 -1.66
C GLN A 236 2.85 -2.76 -1.57
N HIS A 237 1.76 -2.59 -2.32
CA HIS A 237 1.13 -1.29 -2.56
C HIS A 237 -0.18 -1.06 -1.81
N HIS A 238 -0.46 -1.77 -0.71
CA HIS A 238 -1.82 -1.82 -0.18
C HIS A 238 -2.42 -0.46 0.24
N SER A 239 -1.63 0.52 0.71
CA SER A 239 -2.15 1.88 0.98
C SER A 239 -2.59 2.59 -0.29
N SER A 240 -1.80 2.55 -1.36
CA SER A 240 -2.20 3.09 -2.66
C SER A 240 -3.45 2.35 -3.14
N ARG A 241 -3.48 1.01 -3.11
CA ARG A 241 -4.67 0.23 -3.51
C ARG A 241 -5.93 0.55 -2.69
N THR A 242 -5.78 0.96 -1.42
CA THR A 242 -6.88 1.44 -0.57
C THR A 242 -7.48 2.75 -1.09
N ILE A 243 -6.64 3.71 -1.48
CA ILE A 243 -7.10 4.97 -2.07
C ILE A 243 -7.70 4.74 -3.47
N GLN A 244 -7.14 3.81 -4.26
CA GLN A 244 -7.71 3.43 -5.56
C GLN A 244 -9.13 2.88 -5.41
N GLU A 245 -9.37 2.01 -4.44
CA GLU A 245 -10.71 1.46 -4.15
C GLU A 245 -11.70 2.56 -3.73
N LEU A 246 -11.26 3.59 -2.99
CA LEU A 246 -12.09 4.76 -2.66
C LEU A 246 -12.61 5.45 -3.94
N PHE A 247 -11.71 5.76 -4.87
CA PHE A 247 -12.08 6.36 -6.16
C PHE A 247 -12.92 5.44 -7.03
N LEU A 248 -12.63 4.14 -7.02
CA LEU A 248 -13.37 3.15 -7.78
C LEU A 248 -14.86 3.14 -7.41
N ARG A 249 -15.19 3.31 -6.12
CA ARG A 249 -16.58 3.35 -5.64
C ARG A 249 -17.36 4.58 -6.06
N MET A 250 -16.68 5.67 -6.39
CA MET A 250 -17.28 6.88 -6.95
C MET A 250 -17.31 6.85 -8.49
N GLY A 251 -16.91 5.73 -9.13
CA GLY A 251 -16.86 5.60 -10.58
C GLY A 251 -15.63 6.20 -11.25
N TYR A 252 -14.50 6.31 -10.53
CA TYR A 252 -13.25 6.86 -11.06
C TYR A 252 -12.13 5.82 -11.05
N ALA A 253 -11.33 5.79 -12.10
CA ALA A 253 -10.03 5.14 -12.09
C ALA A 253 -9.02 6.13 -11.50
N ALA A 254 -8.39 5.76 -10.39
CA ALA A 254 -7.30 6.52 -9.79
C ALA A 254 -6.09 5.60 -9.65
N SER A 255 -4.89 6.11 -9.93
CA SER A 255 -3.66 5.40 -9.65
C SER A 255 -2.48 6.36 -9.58
N GLU A 256 -1.42 5.94 -8.89
CA GLU A 256 -0.08 6.47 -9.11
C GLU A 256 0.26 6.47 -10.61
N THR A 257 0.99 7.50 -11.09
CA THR A 257 1.53 7.49 -12.45
C THR A 257 2.51 6.32 -12.61
N ALA A 258 2.70 5.86 -13.85
CA ALA A 258 3.41 4.61 -14.17
C ALA A 258 4.88 4.55 -13.70
N ASP A 259 5.42 5.66 -13.19
CA ASP A 259 6.79 5.79 -12.71
C ASP A 259 6.92 5.57 -11.20
N PHE A 260 5.98 4.89 -10.55
CA PHE A 260 6.16 4.55 -9.14
C PHE A 260 7.42 3.68 -8.97
N ASP A 261 8.46 4.32 -8.46
CA ASP A 261 9.70 3.70 -8.05
C ASP A 261 9.90 4.05 -6.57
N PRO A 262 9.63 3.11 -5.64
CA PRO A 262 9.72 3.39 -4.22
C PRO A 262 11.16 3.71 -3.79
N THR A 263 12.14 3.44 -4.66
CA THR A 263 13.56 3.62 -4.40
C THR A 263 14.01 5.09 -4.54
N GLY A 264 13.21 5.95 -5.18
CA GLY A 264 13.52 7.36 -5.38
C GLY A 264 13.13 8.27 -4.21
N TYR A 265 12.30 7.79 -3.28
CA TYR A 265 11.74 8.62 -2.22
C TYR A 265 12.69 8.74 -1.02
N PRO A 266 12.77 9.93 -0.40
CA PRO A 266 13.42 10.05 0.89
C PRO A 266 12.60 9.30 1.95
N SER A 267 13.26 8.84 3.01
CA SER A 267 12.66 8.02 4.07
C SER A 267 11.59 8.76 4.87
N ASP A 268 11.69 10.08 4.95
CA ASP A 268 10.83 10.95 5.75
C ASP A 268 9.52 11.34 5.06
N MET A 269 9.51 11.41 3.72
CA MET A 269 8.35 11.81 2.95
C MET A 269 8.27 11.10 1.60
N VAL A 270 7.28 10.21 1.46
CA VAL A 270 6.92 9.61 0.18
C VAL A 270 5.86 10.50 -0.48
N VAL A 271 6.09 10.89 -1.73
CA VAL A 271 5.14 11.74 -2.51
C VAL A 271 4.85 11.09 -3.85
N GLU A 272 3.66 10.51 -3.98
CA GLU A 272 3.21 9.91 -5.24
C GLU A 272 2.42 10.93 -6.05
N LEU A 273 2.72 11.05 -7.36
CA LEU A 273 1.83 11.75 -8.30
C LEU A 273 0.75 10.79 -8.77
N TRP A 274 -0.51 11.20 -8.66
CA TRP A 274 -1.68 10.42 -9.01
C TRP A 274 -2.41 11.01 -10.19
N GLU A 275 -2.93 10.14 -11.06
CA GLU A 275 -3.89 10.45 -12.10
C GLU A 275 -5.26 9.90 -11.72
N ILE A 276 -6.30 10.73 -11.84
CA ILE A 276 -7.69 10.37 -11.57
C ILE A 276 -8.52 10.69 -12.82
N ARG A 277 -9.29 9.72 -13.30
CA ARG A 277 -10.09 9.81 -14.53
C ARG A 277 -11.47 9.18 -14.31
N PRO A 278 -12.54 9.66 -14.97
CA PRO A 278 -13.81 8.94 -14.98
C PRO A 278 -13.58 7.54 -15.53
N ARG A 279 -14.16 6.53 -14.88
CA ARG A 279 -14.12 5.17 -15.42
C ARG A 279 -14.96 5.16 -16.69
N SER A 280 -14.36 4.77 -17.82
CA SER A 280 -15.11 4.49 -19.04
C SER A 280 -16.22 3.49 -18.71
N ALA A 281 -17.45 3.73 -19.16
CA ALA A 281 -18.47 2.69 -19.13
C ALA A 281 -17.97 1.53 -19.99
N GLU A 282 -17.54 0.45 -19.35
CA GLU A 282 -17.25 -0.83 -20.02
C GLU A 282 -18.54 -1.52 -20.46
#